data_AF-A0AAN9SZH9-F1
#
_entry.id   AF-A0AAN9SZH9-F1
#
_cell.length_a   1.000
_cell.length_b   1.000
_cell.length_c   1.000
_cell.angle_alpha   90.00
_cell.angle_beta   90.00
_cell.angle_gamma   90.00
#
_symmetry.space_group_name_H-M   'P 1'
#
loop_
_entity.id
_entity.type
_entity.pdbx_description
1 polymer ?
#
loop_
_entity_poly.entity_id
_entity_poly.type
_entity_poly.pdbx_seq_one_letter_code
_entity_poly.pdbx_strand_id
1 'polypeptide(L)'
;MNVTETVSDSMWNLDKAQMANHSSEESMRKQSIDFESLKEVIESQRQKIIDVEQNNVLIADCKNELHELLKMVTKLVKKETLMDKECRQKELEQMKVLNSKMSRDVECIEKENEMITKKLEESKAQNDILQKKFTQENGVIMKELEESKSQNDMQKKKFTDEIRKVENEQLNAKVIQLKKNLEIVQKLESENEQLKEKLDVMKHMEDEFLNMVSALHMNVMEKEQSLTESEDFNQSLIIKERESNNELQKARKKLIEVIADTASLHGNIGVKQMGQIDTEPFLKALTVFRSLAYLVATGGHPRD
;
A
#
# COMPACT_ATOMS: atom_id res chain seq x y z
N MET A 1 -136.24 -142.76 -107.36
CA MET A 1 -136.95 -143.12 -106.11
C MET A 1 -136.13 -142.57 -104.94
N ASN A 2 -136.76 -141.77 -104.08
CA ASN A 2 -136.32 -141.18 -102.79
C ASN A 2 -135.25 -140.06 -102.80
N VAL A 3 -135.65 -138.80 -102.57
CA VAL A 3 -135.65 -138.03 -101.27
C VAL A 3 -134.23 -137.52 -100.93
N THR A 4 -133.72 -136.32 -101.24
CA THR A 4 -134.10 -134.89 -101.01
C THR A 4 -133.85 -134.23 -99.63
N GLU A 5 -133.02 -134.74 -98.69
CA GLU A 5 -132.77 -133.93 -97.45
C GLU A 5 -131.45 -134.10 -96.64
N THR A 6 -130.44 -134.88 -97.03
CA THR A 6 -129.30 -135.21 -96.12
C THR A 6 -127.89 -134.80 -96.55
N VAL A 7 -127.75 -133.91 -97.56
CA VAL A 7 -126.43 -133.42 -98.04
C VAL A 7 -125.99 -132.11 -97.37
N SER A 8 -126.83 -131.45 -96.55
CA SER A 8 -126.50 -130.15 -95.93
C SER A 8 -126.03 -130.21 -94.46
N ASP A 9 -126.41 -131.23 -93.68
CA ASP A 9 -126.16 -131.25 -92.22
C ASP A 9 -124.82 -131.86 -91.79
N SER A 10 -124.20 -132.70 -92.63
CA SER A 10 -122.89 -133.30 -92.33
C SER A 10 -121.73 -132.34 -92.58
N MET A 11 -121.86 -131.42 -93.54
CA MET A 11 -120.83 -130.42 -93.84
C MET A 11 -120.78 -129.30 -92.79
N TRP A 12 -121.91 -128.98 -92.16
CA TRP A 12 -121.98 -127.98 -91.08
C TRP A 12 -121.33 -128.48 -89.77
N ASN A 13 -121.30 -129.79 -89.52
CA ASN A 13 -120.73 -130.35 -88.29
C ASN A 13 -119.20 -130.46 -88.32
N LEU A 14 -118.57 -130.61 -89.48
CA LEU A 14 -117.11 -130.72 -89.59
C LEU A 14 -116.42 -129.37 -89.37
N ASP A 15 -116.98 -128.29 -89.93
CA ASP A 15 -116.46 -126.92 -89.77
C ASP A 15 -116.52 -126.45 -88.31
N LYS A 16 -117.56 -126.86 -87.57
CA LYS A 16 -117.74 -126.51 -86.16
C LYS A 16 -116.70 -127.18 -85.25
N ALA A 17 -116.28 -128.40 -85.58
CA ALA A 17 -115.26 -129.12 -84.82
C ALA A 17 -113.85 -128.55 -85.06
N GLN A 18 -113.53 -128.09 -86.28
CA GLN A 18 -112.25 -127.45 -86.59
C GLN A 18 -112.09 -126.10 -85.89
N MET A 19 -113.14 -125.28 -85.80
CA MET A 19 -113.07 -123.99 -85.09
C MET A 19 -112.89 -124.16 -83.58
N ALA A 20 -113.51 -125.17 -82.96
CA ALA A 20 -113.34 -125.44 -81.53
C ALA A 20 -111.92 -125.90 -81.17
N ASN A 21 -111.29 -126.72 -82.03
CA ASN A 21 -109.94 -127.21 -81.79
C ASN A 21 -108.89 -126.10 -81.96
N HIS A 22 -109.06 -125.22 -82.96
CA HIS A 22 -108.16 -124.08 -83.16
C HIS A 22 -108.24 -123.06 -82.00
N SER A 23 -109.45 -122.83 -81.47
CA SER A 23 -109.65 -121.98 -80.29
C SER A 23 -109.00 -122.54 -79.01
N SER A 24 -108.89 -123.87 -78.87
CA SER A 24 -108.28 -124.50 -77.69
C SER A 24 -106.76 -124.46 -77.72
N GLU A 25 -106.13 -124.75 -78.87
CA GLU A 25 -104.66 -124.66 -79.03
C GLU A 25 -104.13 -123.23 -78.86
N GLU A 26 -104.85 -122.24 -79.38
CA GLU A 26 -104.45 -120.84 -79.27
C GLU A 26 -104.55 -120.34 -77.81
N SER A 27 -105.53 -120.83 -77.04
CA SER A 27 -105.63 -120.58 -75.60
C SER A 27 -104.45 -121.19 -74.83
N MET A 28 -104.02 -122.41 -75.17
CA MET A 28 -102.89 -123.07 -74.50
C MET A 28 -101.55 -122.40 -74.82
N ARG A 29 -101.36 -121.92 -76.05
CA ARG A 29 -100.18 -121.11 -76.42
C ARG A 29 -100.13 -119.79 -75.66
N LYS A 30 -101.27 -119.11 -75.53
CA LYS A 30 -101.38 -117.85 -74.78
C LYS A 30 -101.02 -118.05 -73.30
N GLN A 31 -101.57 -119.10 -72.69
CA GLN A 31 -101.24 -119.48 -71.32
C GLN A 31 -99.76 -119.81 -71.14
N SER A 32 -99.11 -120.45 -72.12
CA SER A 32 -97.67 -120.74 -72.07
C SER A 32 -96.79 -119.48 -72.20
N ILE A 33 -97.18 -118.52 -73.04
CA ILE A 33 -96.48 -117.24 -73.19
C ILE A 33 -96.61 -116.41 -71.91
N ASP A 34 -97.81 -116.38 -71.32
CA ASP A 34 -98.06 -115.68 -70.05
C ASP A 34 -97.26 -116.32 -68.91
N PHE A 35 -97.10 -117.65 -68.90
CA PHE A 35 -96.29 -118.37 -67.92
C PHE A 35 -94.80 -118.07 -68.06
N GLU A 36 -94.28 -118.00 -69.29
CA GLU A 36 -92.87 -117.65 -69.55
C GLU A 36 -92.60 -116.18 -69.19
N SER A 37 -93.53 -115.27 -69.47
CA SER A 37 -93.46 -113.86 -69.08
C SER A 37 -93.50 -113.68 -67.55
N LEU A 38 -94.39 -114.40 -66.86
CA LEU A 38 -94.43 -114.42 -65.39
C LEU A 38 -93.14 -114.98 -64.79
N LYS A 39 -92.54 -116.00 -65.42
CA LYS A 39 -91.26 -116.58 -65.00
C LYS A 39 -90.11 -115.59 -65.17
N GLU A 40 -90.04 -114.84 -66.28
CA GLU A 40 -89.06 -113.75 -66.45
C GLU A 40 -89.24 -112.65 -65.40
N VAL A 41 -90.49 -112.27 -65.09
CA VAL A 41 -90.78 -111.28 -64.03
C VAL A 41 -90.35 -111.79 -62.66
N ILE A 42 -90.63 -113.06 -62.35
CA ILE A 42 -90.20 -113.69 -61.10
C ILE A 42 -88.68 -113.72 -61.00
N GLU A 43 -87.98 -114.06 -62.09
CA GLU A 43 -86.52 -114.11 -62.10
C GLU A 43 -85.90 -112.70 -61.97
N SER A 44 -86.48 -111.69 -62.62
CA SER A 44 -86.08 -110.29 -62.45
C SER A 44 -86.29 -109.79 -61.02
N GLN A 45 -87.41 -110.16 -60.39
CA GLN A 45 -87.67 -109.83 -58.99
C GLN A 45 -86.71 -110.56 -58.04
N ARG A 46 -86.40 -111.84 -58.30
CA ARG A 46 -85.38 -112.60 -57.55
C ARG A 46 -84.02 -111.91 -57.64
N GLN A 47 -83.60 -111.47 -58.82
CA GLN A 47 -82.33 -110.74 -58.97
C GLN A 47 -82.32 -109.43 -58.19
N LYS A 48 -83.39 -108.64 -58.24
CA LYS A 48 -83.51 -107.40 -57.45
C LYS A 48 -83.43 -107.65 -55.95
N ILE A 49 -84.03 -108.74 -55.47
CA ILE A 49 -83.94 -109.14 -54.05
C ILE A 49 -82.48 -109.43 -53.68
N ILE A 50 -81.77 -110.20 -54.52
CA ILE A 50 -80.35 -110.50 -54.32
C ILE A 50 -79.50 -109.21 -54.31
N ASP A 51 -79.73 -108.28 -55.24
CA ASP A 51 -78.98 -107.02 -55.31
C ASP A 51 -79.24 -106.13 -54.08
N VAL A 52 -80.47 -106.12 -53.55
CA VAL A 52 -80.82 -105.41 -52.32
C VAL A 52 -80.15 -106.07 -51.11
N GLU A 53 -80.12 -107.40 -51.03
CA GLU A 53 -79.41 -108.13 -49.97
C GLU A 53 -77.90 -107.84 -49.99
N GLN A 54 -77.28 -107.88 -51.18
CA GLN A 54 -75.86 -107.52 -51.35
C GLN A 54 -75.58 -106.07 -50.95
N ASN A 55 -76.43 -105.12 -51.35
CA ASN A 55 -76.32 -103.72 -50.94
C ASN A 55 -76.45 -103.54 -49.43
N ASN A 56 -77.37 -104.27 -48.78
CA ASN A 56 -77.52 -104.21 -47.32
C ASN A 56 -76.28 -104.73 -46.59
N VAL A 57 -75.64 -105.78 -47.10
CA VAL A 57 -74.36 -106.29 -46.58
C VAL A 57 -73.26 -105.24 -46.73
N LEU A 58 -73.11 -104.64 -47.92
CA LEU A 58 -72.12 -103.58 -48.17
C LEU A 58 -72.34 -102.35 -47.27
N ILE A 59 -73.59 -101.94 -47.05
CA ILE A 59 -73.94 -100.85 -46.12
C ILE A 59 -73.55 -101.23 -44.68
N ALA A 60 -73.79 -102.47 -44.27
CA ALA A 60 -73.41 -102.95 -42.95
C ALA A 60 -71.88 -102.95 -42.75
N ASP A 61 -71.12 -103.42 -43.74
CA ASP A 61 -69.66 -103.41 -43.73
C ASP A 61 -69.12 -101.97 -43.70
N CYS A 62 -69.64 -101.09 -44.56
CA CYS A 62 -69.29 -99.67 -44.56
C CYS A 62 -69.61 -98.99 -43.21
N LYS A 63 -70.72 -99.36 -42.56
CA LYS A 63 -71.08 -98.84 -41.24
C LYS A 63 -70.11 -99.31 -40.15
N ASN A 64 -69.66 -100.56 -40.21
CA ASN A 64 -68.68 -101.10 -39.29
C ASN A 64 -67.31 -100.41 -39.46
N GLU A 65 -66.85 -100.22 -40.70
CA GLU A 65 -65.64 -99.47 -41.01
C GLU A 65 -65.73 -98.02 -40.52
N LEU A 66 -66.87 -97.35 -40.78
CA LEU A 66 -67.12 -96.00 -40.29
C LEU A 66 -67.09 -95.93 -38.77
N HIS A 67 -67.64 -96.94 -38.07
CA HIS A 67 -67.62 -96.99 -36.61
C HIS A 67 -66.20 -97.15 -36.05
N GLU A 68 -65.38 -98.02 -36.64
CA GLU A 68 -63.98 -98.17 -36.22
C GLU A 68 -63.13 -96.93 -36.53
N LEU A 69 -63.35 -96.28 -37.68
CA LEU A 69 -62.74 -94.98 -37.99
C LEU A 69 -63.17 -93.90 -36.98
N LEU A 70 -64.46 -93.81 -36.64
CA LEU A 70 -64.97 -92.85 -35.65
C LEU A 70 -64.33 -93.08 -34.26
N LYS A 71 -64.19 -94.34 -33.86
CA LYS A 71 -63.54 -94.74 -32.60
C LYS A 71 -62.06 -94.38 -32.60
N MET A 72 -61.36 -94.54 -33.73
CA MET A 72 -59.97 -94.10 -33.88
C MET A 72 -59.84 -92.57 -33.79
N VAL A 73 -60.65 -91.82 -34.54
CA VAL A 73 -60.66 -90.35 -34.51
C VAL A 73 -60.95 -89.84 -33.10
N THR A 74 -61.93 -90.43 -32.40
CA THR A 74 -62.25 -90.06 -31.01
C THR A 74 -61.07 -90.27 -30.06
N LYS A 75 -60.28 -91.35 -30.25
CA LYS A 75 -59.06 -91.59 -29.46
C LYS A 75 -57.98 -90.54 -29.76
N LEU A 76 -57.79 -90.19 -31.04
CA LEU A 76 -56.80 -89.18 -31.45
C LEU A 76 -57.15 -87.80 -30.90
N VAL A 77 -58.41 -87.36 -31.05
CA VAL A 77 -58.89 -86.07 -30.51
C VAL A 77 -58.73 -86.01 -28.98
N LYS A 78 -59.04 -87.11 -28.26
CA LYS A 78 -58.80 -87.17 -26.81
C LYS A 78 -57.32 -87.02 -26.45
N LYS A 79 -56.42 -87.64 -27.22
CA LYS A 79 -54.98 -87.52 -27.00
C LYS A 79 -54.48 -86.10 -27.28
N GLU A 80 -54.91 -85.50 -28.39
CA GLU A 80 -54.57 -84.13 -28.76
C GLU A 80 -55.06 -83.12 -27.71
N THR A 81 -56.31 -83.23 -27.27
CA THR A 81 -56.87 -82.34 -26.23
C THR A 81 -56.19 -82.50 -24.86
N LEU A 82 -55.67 -83.70 -24.53
CA LEU A 82 -54.87 -83.90 -23.32
C LEU A 82 -53.49 -83.26 -23.45
N MET A 83 -52.79 -83.48 -24.56
CA MET A 83 -51.47 -82.87 -24.80
C MET A 83 -51.55 -81.33 -24.80
N ASP A 84 -52.58 -80.75 -25.42
CA ASP A 84 -52.83 -79.30 -25.41
C ASP A 84 -53.07 -78.77 -23.98
N LYS A 85 -53.84 -79.50 -23.16
CA LYS A 85 -54.05 -79.14 -21.75
C LYS A 85 -52.75 -79.19 -20.97
N GLU A 86 -51.94 -80.23 -21.16
CA GLU A 86 -50.63 -80.35 -20.51
C GLU A 86 -49.65 -79.25 -20.95
N CYS A 87 -49.64 -78.89 -22.24
CA CYS A 87 -48.82 -77.80 -22.78
C CYS A 87 -49.21 -76.46 -22.12
N ARG A 88 -50.51 -76.12 -22.12
CA ARG A 88 -51.02 -74.91 -21.47
C ARG A 88 -50.74 -74.88 -19.97
N GLN A 89 -50.83 -76.03 -19.29
CA GLN A 89 -50.52 -76.14 -17.87
C GLN A 89 -49.04 -75.81 -17.60
N LYS A 90 -48.12 -76.31 -18.44
CA LYS A 90 -46.67 -76.02 -18.32
C LYS A 90 -46.38 -74.55 -18.55
N GLU A 91 -46.97 -73.92 -19.57
CA GLU A 91 -46.82 -72.49 -19.85
C GLU A 91 -47.35 -71.63 -18.69
N LEU A 92 -48.52 -71.96 -18.15
CA LEU A 92 -49.10 -71.27 -17.01
C LEU A 92 -48.19 -71.36 -15.78
N GLU A 93 -47.61 -72.53 -15.51
CA GLU A 93 -46.72 -72.71 -14.37
C GLU A 93 -45.39 -71.95 -14.55
N GLN A 94 -44.82 -71.94 -15.75
CA GLN A 94 -43.65 -71.12 -16.07
C GLN A 94 -43.94 -69.62 -15.87
N MET A 95 -45.12 -69.15 -16.30
CA MET A 95 -45.53 -67.76 -16.11
C MET A 95 -45.71 -67.40 -14.63
N LYS A 96 -46.25 -68.29 -13.80
CA LYS A 96 -46.34 -68.08 -12.35
C LYS A 96 -44.95 -67.97 -11.72
N VAL A 97 -44.03 -68.87 -12.08
CA VAL A 97 -42.65 -68.84 -11.57
C VAL A 97 -41.99 -67.52 -11.97
N LEU A 98 -42.13 -67.10 -13.23
CA LEU A 98 -41.59 -65.83 -13.72
C LEU A 98 -42.20 -64.63 -12.98
N ASN A 99 -43.53 -64.58 -12.81
CA ASN A 99 -44.19 -63.51 -12.05
C ASN A 99 -43.72 -63.46 -10.59
N SER A 100 -43.53 -64.61 -9.94
CA SER A 100 -43.00 -64.67 -8.56
C SER A 100 -41.56 -64.13 -8.48
N LYS A 101 -40.75 -64.35 -9.53
CA LYS A 101 -39.39 -63.83 -9.62
C LYS A 101 -39.40 -62.32 -9.84
N MET A 102 -40.16 -61.84 -10.84
CA MET A 102 -40.29 -60.41 -11.11
C MET A 102 -40.82 -59.65 -9.90
N SER A 103 -41.80 -60.19 -9.17
CA SER A 103 -42.32 -59.57 -7.96
C SER A 103 -41.26 -59.41 -6.87
N ARG A 104 -40.38 -60.42 -6.70
CA ARG A 104 -39.25 -60.34 -5.76
C ARG A 104 -38.21 -59.31 -6.21
N ASP A 105 -37.89 -59.28 -7.50
CA ASP A 105 -36.90 -58.34 -8.05
C ASP A 105 -37.39 -56.89 -7.90
N VAL A 106 -38.68 -56.63 -8.15
CA VAL A 106 -39.32 -55.32 -7.90
C VAL A 106 -39.23 -54.94 -6.42
N GLU A 107 -39.57 -55.85 -5.50
CA GLU A 107 -39.48 -55.58 -4.05
C GLU A 107 -38.03 -55.28 -3.61
N CYS A 108 -37.05 -55.97 -4.18
CA CYS A 108 -35.63 -55.69 -3.93
C CYS A 108 -35.22 -54.29 -4.40
N ILE A 109 -35.63 -53.90 -5.61
CA ILE A 109 -35.34 -52.57 -6.19
C ILE A 109 -36.02 -51.47 -5.37
N GLU A 110 -37.26 -51.69 -4.93
CA GLU A 110 -37.98 -50.73 -4.07
C GLU A 110 -37.23 -50.47 -2.76
N LYS A 111 -36.75 -51.53 -2.09
CA LYS A 111 -35.94 -51.40 -0.86
C LYS A 111 -34.62 -50.68 -1.11
N GLU A 112 -33.96 -50.94 -2.25
CA GLU A 112 -32.71 -50.26 -2.61
C GLU A 112 -32.93 -48.77 -2.87
N ASN A 113 -33.99 -48.43 -3.61
CA ASN A 113 -34.37 -47.04 -3.85
C ASN A 113 -34.70 -46.31 -2.54
N GLU A 114 -35.41 -46.95 -1.60
CA GLU A 114 -35.67 -46.38 -0.28
C GLU A 114 -34.38 -46.13 0.53
N MET A 115 -33.38 -47.00 0.42
CA MET A 115 -32.08 -46.77 1.06
C MET A 115 -31.32 -45.61 0.42
N ILE A 116 -31.36 -45.49 -0.92
CA ILE A 116 -30.70 -44.40 -1.66
C ILE A 116 -31.36 -43.06 -1.30
N THR A 117 -32.69 -42.99 -1.23
CA THR A 117 -33.39 -41.75 -0.86
C THR A 117 -33.03 -41.31 0.56
N LYS A 118 -33.02 -42.22 1.53
CA LYS A 118 -32.58 -41.93 2.90
C LYS A 118 -31.14 -41.40 2.95
N LYS A 119 -30.21 -42.06 2.27
CA LYS A 119 -28.80 -41.61 2.19
C LYS A 119 -28.66 -40.23 1.53
N LEU A 120 -29.47 -39.96 0.50
CA LEU A 120 -29.47 -38.66 -0.18
C LEU A 120 -29.99 -37.55 0.74
N GLU A 121 -31.05 -37.82 1.51
CA GLU A 121 -31.57 -36.88 2.51
C GLU A 121 -30.55 -36.60 3.63
N GLU A 122 -29.91 -37.64 4.17
CA GLU A 122 -28.85 -37.50 5.16
C GLU A 122 -27.67 -36.66 4.64
N SER A 123 -27.22 -36.94 3.40
CA SER A 123 -26.13 -36.19 2.76
C SER A 123 -26.50 -34.72 2.53
N LYS A 124 -27.73 -34.44 2.09
CA LYS A 124 -28.23 -33.06 1.95
C LYS A 124 -28.27 -32.33 3.28
N ALA A 125 -28.79 -32.97 4.33
CA ALA A 125 -28.83 -32.38 5.67
C ALA A 125 -27.43 -32.09 6.22
N GLN A 126 -26.47 -33.00 6.01
CA GLN A 126 -25.07 -32.77 6.38
C GLN A 126 -24.45 -31.61 5.60
N ASN A 127 -24.70 -31.53 4.30
CA ASN A 127 -24.19 -30.43 3.47
C ASN A 127 -24.77 -29.07 3.91
N ASP A 128 -26.06 -29.01 4.23
CA ASP A 128 -26.70 -27.80 4.76
C ASP A 128 -26.10 -27.37 6.10
N ILE A 129 -25.78 -28.33 6.99
CA ILE A 129 -25.11 -28.06 8.26
C ILE A 129 -23.70 -27.54 8.02
N LEU A 130 -22.92 -28.15 7.12
CA LEU A 130 -21.57 -27.71 6.78
C LEU A 130 -21.58 -26.31 6.17
N GLN A 131 -22.52 -26.02 5.26
CA GLN A 131 -22.67 -24.70 4.66
C GLN A 131 -23.01 -23.64 5.71
N LYS A 132 -23.90 -23.94 6.66
CA LYS A 132 -24.21 -23.05 7.80
C LYS A 132 -23.01 -22.82 8.71
N LYS A 133 -22.21 -23.85 9.00
CA LYS A 133 -20.98 -23.71 9.79
C LYS A 133 -19.96 -22.83 9.07
N PHE A 134 -19.76 -23.04 7.77
CA PHE A 134 -18.84 -22.25 6.96
C PHE A 134 -19.24 -20.78 6.87
N THR A 135 -20.54 -20.48 6.69
CA THR A 135 -21.02 -19.09 6.68
C THR A 135 -20.90 -18.43 8.05
N GLN A 136 -21.13 -19.17 9.13
CA GLN A 136 -20.94 -18.67 10.50
C GLN A 136 -19.47 -18.40 10.79
N GLU A 137 -18.56 -19.33 10.47
CA GLU A 137 -17.12 -19.20 10.68
C GLU A 137 -16.55 -18.01 9.89
N ASN A 138 -16.92 -17.86 8.61
CA ASN A 138 -16.56 -16.69 7.82
C ASN A 138 -17.10 -15.38 8.43
N GLY A 139 -18.30 -15.41 9.02
CA GLY A 139 -18.88 -14.27 9.72
C GLY A 139 -18.09 -13.87 10.97
N VAL A 140 -17.57 -14.84 11.73
CA VAL A 140 -16.70 -14.60 12.90
C VAL A 140 -15.35 -14.04 12.44
N ILE A 141 -14.71 -14.67 11.46
CA ILE A 141 -13.42 -14.22 10.91
C ILE A 141 -13.50 -12.78 10.38
N MET A 142 -14.59 -12.42 9.70
CA MET A 142 -14.79 -11.05 9.21
C MET A 142 -14.90 -10.04 10.36
N LYS A 143 -15.62 -10.37 11.43
CA LYS A 143 -15.72 -9.51 12.62
C LYS A 143 -14.37 -9.36 13.33
N GLU A 144 -13.67 -10.46 13.58
CA GLU A 144 -12.34 -10.44 14.21
C GLU A 144 -11.32 -9.65 13.37
N LEU A 145 -11.39 -9.78 12.04
CA LEU A 145 -10.54 -9.01 11.13
C LEU A 145 -10.84 -7.50 11.20
N GLU A 146 -12.12 -7.13 11.28
CA GLU A 146 -12.54 -5.73 11.39
C GLU A 146 -12.18 -5.12 12.75
N GLU A 147 -12.35 -5.87 13.84
CA GLU A 147 -11.89 -5.49 15.18
C GLU A 147 -10.36 -5.33 15.24
N SER A 148 -9.61 -6.28 14.67
CA SER A 148 -8.15 -6.22 14.59
C SER A 148 -7.67 -5.03 13.77
N LYS A 149 -8.31 -4.72 12.63
CA LYS A 149 -8.02 -3.52 11.83
C LYS A 149 -8.28 -2.24 12.61
N SER A 150 -9.45 -2.14 13.26
CA SER A 150 -9.80 -0.98 14.09
C SER A 150 -8.82 -0.78 15.26
N GLN A 151 -8.42 -1.86 15.93
CA GLN A 151 -7.42 -1.82 16.99
C GLN A 151 -6.04 -1.38 16.48
N ASN A 152 -5.61 -1.91 15.33
CA ASN A 152 -4.36 -1.51 14.69
C ASN A 152 -4.36 -0.03 14.29
N ASP A 153 -5.46 0.48 13.73
CA ASP A 153 -5.59 1.90 13.36
C ASP A 153 -5.58 2.80 14.59
N MET A 154 -6.23 2.38 15.68
CA MET A 154 -6.18 3.09 16.96
C MET A 154 -4.74 3.10 17.55
N GLN A 155 -4.02 1.99 17.48
CA GLN A 155 -2.62 1.93 17.91
C GLN A 155 -1.73 2.82 17.05
N LYS A 156 -1.85 2.77 15.71
CA LYS A 156 -1.12 3.65 14.80
C LYS A 156 -1.35 5.12 15.14
N LYS A 157 -2.60 5.52 15.37
CA LYS A 157 -2.94 6.89 15.74
C LYS A 157 -2.27 7.31 17.05
N LYS A 158 -2.32 6.45 18.08
CA LYS A 158 -1.64 6.71 19.36
C LYS A 158 -0.13 6.88 19.19
N PHE A 159 0.53 5.99 18.45
CA PHE A 159 1.97 6.12 18.16
C PHE A 159 2.29 7.41 17.40
N THR A 160 1.48 7.79 16.40
CA THR A 160 1.70 9.03 15.65
C THR A 160 1.50 10.28 16.52
N ASP A 161 0.52 10.27 17.43
CA ASP A 161 0.27 11.37 18.35
C ASP A 161 1.39 11.48 19.41
N GLU A 162 1.94 10.35 19.85
CA GLU A 162 3.06 10.30 20.80
C GLU A 162 4.37 10.79 20.17
N ILE A 163 4.67 10.38 18.93
CA ILE A 163 5.82 10.91 18.16
C ILE A 163 5.70 12.43 18.02
N ARG A 164 4.54 12.94 17.60
CA ARG A 164 4.29 14.39 17.48
C ARG A 164 4.47 15.12 18.81
N LYS A 165 4.04 14.52 19.91
CA LYS A 165 4.20 15.10 21.25
C LYS A 165 5.69 15.22 21.62
N VAL A 166 6.46 14.15 21.42
CA VAL A 166 7.92 14.17 21.68
C VAL A 166 8.64 15.18 20.79
N GLU A 167 8.31 15.24 19.50
CA GLU A 167 8.87 16.24 18.57
C GLU A 167 8.55 17.67 19.00
N ASN A 168 7.30 17.93 19.42
CA ASN A 168 6.90 19.24 19.94
C ASN A 168 7.62 19.61 21.24
N GLU A 169 7.81 18.66 22.16
CA GLU A 169 8.58 18.89 23.39
C GLU A 169 10.05 19.20 23.09
N GLN A 170 10.68 18.48 22.14
CA GLN A 170 12.04 18.74 21.69
C GLN A 170 12.19 20.12 21.01
N LEU A 171 11.25 20.48 20.14
CA LEU A 171 11.21 21.80 19.51
C LEU A 171 11.04 22.90 20.56
N ASN A 172 10.14 22.71 21.52
CA ASN A 172 9.92 23.68 22.59
C ASN A 172 11.18 23.85 23.47
N ALA A 173 11.86 22.76 23.81
CA ALA A 173 13.14 22.81 24.52
C ALA A 173 14.20 23.60 23.73
N LYS A 174 14.30 23.37 22.41
CA LYS A 174 15.22 24.11 21.53
C LYS A 174 14.86 25.59 21.44
N VAL A 175 13.58 25.93 21.37
CA VAL A 175 13.11 27.34 21.40
C VAL A 175 13.50 28.02 22.71
N ILE A 176 13.34 27.35 23.86
CA ILE A 176 13.74 27.90 25.16
C ILE A 176 15.26 28.14 25.21
N GLN A 177 16.06 27.20 24.72
CA GLN A 177 17.52 27.34 24.66
C GLN A 177 17.93 28.51 23.76
N LEU A 178 17.33 28.62 22.58
CA LEU A 178 17.61 29.72 21.65
C LEU A 178 17.22 31.08 22.24
N LYS A 179 16.08 31.17 22.96
CA LYS A 179 15.68 32.39 23.67
C LYS A 179 16.70 32.81 24.73
N LYS A 180 17.22 31.87 25.53
CA LYS A 180 18.28 32.15 26.52
C LYS A 180 19.56 32.64 25.85
N ASN A 181 19.97 32.01 24.75
CA ASN A 181 21.16 32.44 24.02
C ASN A 181 20.99 33.84 23.43
N LEU A 182 19.80 34.16 22.90
CA LEU A 182 19.48 35.49 22.40
C LEU A 182 19.59 36.55 23.50
N GLU A 183 19.07 36.27 24.70
CA GLU A 183 19.17 37.17 25.85
C GLU A 183 20.62 37.42 26.28
N ILE A 184 21.47 36.39 26.25
CA ILE A 184 22.92 36.51 26.50
C ILE A 184 23.58 37.41 25.44
N VAL A 185 23.28 37.19 24.15
CA VAL A 185 23.84 37.99 23.05
C VAL A 185 23.41 39.45 23.18
N GLN A 186 22.13 39.72 23.45
CA GLN A 186 21.63 41.09 23.65
C GLN A 186 22.32 41.79 24.83
N LYS A 187 22.57 41.07 25.92
CA LYS A 187 23.31 41.61 27.07
C LYS A 187 24.75 41.96 26.69
N LEU A 188 25.46 41.05 26.01
CA LEU A 188 26.83 41.29 25.55
C LEU A 188 26.91 42.44 24.53
N GLU A 189 25.95 42.56 23.62
CA GLU A 189 25.84 43.68 22.69
C GLU A 189 25.69 45.02 23.43
N SER A 190 24.84 45.05 24.46
CA SER A 190 24.65 46.27 25.28
C SER A 190 25.92 46.65 26.06
N GLU A 191 26.69 45.67 26.55
CA GLU A 191 27.96 45.91 27.24
C GLU A 191 29.03 46.41 26.27
N ASN A 192 29.11 45.83 25.07
CA ASN A 192 30.00 46.31 24.01
C ASN A 192 29.68 47.75 23.60
N GLU A 193 28.40 48.11 23.50
CA GLU A 193 28.00 49.47 23.15
C GLU A 193 28.38 50.47 24.25
N GLN A 194 28.17 50.12 25.53
CA GLN A 194 28.63 50.93 26.66
C GLN A 194 30.16 51.09 26.71
N LEU A 195 30.91 50.03 26.37
CA LEU A 195 32.37 50.10 26.30
C LEU A 195 32.85 50.97 25.14
N LYS A 196 32.20 50.92 23.97
CA LYS A 196 32.49 51.84 22.86
C LYS A 196 32.23 53.29 23.25
N GLU A 197 31.10 53.58 23.88
CA GLU A 197 30.77 54.94 24.33
C GLU A 197 31.82 55.47 25.31
N LYS A 198 32.21 54.65 26.31
CA LYS A 198 33.29 55.02 27.24
C LYS A 198 34.62 55.27 26.53
N LEU A 199 34.97 54.44 25.55
CA LEU A 199 36.19 54.60 24.78
C LEU A 199 36.18 55.90 23.98
N ASP A 200 35.06 56.26 23.36
CA ASP A 200 34.95 57.51 22.60
C ASP A 200 35.02 58.74 23.50
N VAL A 201 34.44 58.70 24.71
CA VAL A 201 34.65 59.74 25.74
C VAL A 201 36.12 59.85 26.11
N MET A 202 36.80 58.73 26.35
CA MET A 202 38.23 58.73 26.68
C MET A 202 39.09 59.31 25.55
N LYS A 203 38.82 58.97 24.29
CA LYS A 203 39.50 59.57 23.13
C LYS A 203 39.28 61.08 23.07
N HIS A 204 38.05 61.54 23.30
CA HIS A 204 37.77 62.98 23.30
C HIS A 204 38.55 63.70 24.41
N MET A 205 38.61 63.11 25.61
CA MET A 205 39.43 63.65 26.71
C MET A 205 40.94 63.63 26.40
N GLU A 206 41.43 62.58 25.72
CA GLU A 206 42.81 62.50 25.25
C GLU A 206 43.13 63.63 24.25
N ASP A 207 42.25 63.87 23.28
CA ASP A 207 42.39 64.96 22.30
C ASP A 207 42.38 66.34 22.99
N GLU A 208 41.47 66.56 23.95
CA GLU A 208 41.44 67.80 24.75
C GLU A 208 42.73 67.99 25.57
N PHE A 209 43.22 66.91 26.20
CA PHE A 209 44.46 66.94 26.95
C PHE A 209 45.66 67.23 26.04
N LEU A 210 45.73 66.60 24.87
CA LEU A 210 46.80 66.81 23.89
C LEU A 210 46.81 68.27 23.37
N ASN A 211 45.64 68.85 23.13
CA ASN A 211 45.49 70.26 22.78
C ASN A 211 45.95 71.18 23.91
N MET A 212 45.58 70.87 25.17
CA MET A 212 46.00 71.64 26.34
C MET A 212 47.51 71.59 26.55
N VAL A 213 48.12 70.41 26.43
CA VAL A 213 49.58 70.21 26.52
C VAL A 213 50.28 70.99 25.41
N SER A 214 49.76 70.93 24.18
CA SER A 214 50.34 71.69 23.05
C SER A 214 50.28 73.19 23.28
N ALA A 215 49.16 73.71 23.80
CA ALA A 215 49.00 75.13 24.15
C ALA A 215 49.93 75.56 25.30
N LEU A 216 50.07 74.73 26.34
CA LEU A 216 51.02 74.97 27.42
C LEU A 216 52.46 74.97 26.91
N HIS A 217 52.82 74.03 26.03
CA HIS A 217 54.15 73.97 25.43
C HIS A 217 54.47 75.23 24.62
N MET A 218 53.54 75.72 23.81
CA MET A 218 53.71 76.98 23.07
C MET A 218 53.89 78.18 24.02
N ASN A 219 53.08 78.28 25.07
CA ASN A 219 53.25 79.33 26.08
C ASN A 219 54.62 79.28 26.77
N VAL A 220 55.12 78.08 27.08
CA VAL A 220 56.46 77.90 27.67
C VAL A 220 57.53 78.37 26.68
N MET A 221 57.46 77.95 25.42
CA MET A 221 58.39 78.39 24.36
C MET A 221 58.41 79.91 24.20
N GLU A 222 57.24 80.57 24.19
CA GLU A 222 57.13 82.04 24.12
C GLU A 222 57.76 82.71 25.35
N LYS A 223 57.54 82.16 26.55
CA LYS A 223 58.13 82.68 27.79
C LYS A 223 59.64 82.48 27.86
N GLU A 224 60.15 81.34 27.39
CA GLU A 224 61.58 81.09 27.26
C GLU A 224 62.22 82.08 26.30
N GLN A 225 61.61 82.31 25.12
CA GLN A 225 62.11 83.31 24.18
C GLN A 225 62.11 84.73 24.79
N SER A 226 61.00 85.13 25.42
CA SER A 226 60.90 86.43 26.10
C SER A 226 61.93 86.58 27.24
N LEU A 227 62.22 85.48 27.95
CA LEU A 227 63.25 85.48 28.99
C LEU A 227 64.64 85.66 28.37
N THR A 228 64.97 84.94 27.30
CA THR A 228 66.26 85.09 26.60
C THR A 228 66.44 86.52 26.05
N GLU A 229 65.39 87.10 25.44
CA GLU A 229 65.43 88.50 24.97
C GLU A 229 65.69 89.49 26.12
N SER A 230 65.08 89.25 27.29
CA SER A 230 65.30 90.05 28.50
C SER A 230 66.72 89.88 29.06
N GLU A 231 67.26 88.66 29.07
CA GLU A 231 68.63 88.36 29.50
C GLU A 231 69.66 89.01 28.57
N ASP A 232 69.46 88.92 27.25
CA ASP A 232 70.30 89.57 26.23
C ASP A 232 70.27 91.10 26.39
N PHE A 233 69.08 91.67 26.61
CA PHE A 233 68.91 93.08 26.88
C PHE A 233 69.65 93.51 28.17
N ASN A 234 69.53 92.73 29.24
CA ASN A 234 70.24 92.99 30.50
C ASN A 234 71.76 92.92 30.32
N GLN A 235 72.26 91.92 29.58
CA GLN A 235 73.69 91.79 29.26
C GLN A 235 74.19 93.00 28.45
N SER A 236 73.41 93.47 27.49
CA SER A 236 73.72 94.68 26.71
C SER A 236 73.80 95.93 27.59
N LEU A 237 72.87 96.08 28.56
CA LEU A 237 72.92 97.17 29.54
C LEU A 237 74.17 97.10 30.42
N ILE A 238 74.55 95.92 30.90
CA ILE A 238 75.78 95.73 31.68
C ILE A 238 77.00 96.16 30.86
N ILE A 239 77.08 95.76 29.59
CA ILE A 239 78.17 96.17 28.70
C ILE A 239 78.19 97.70 28.54
N LYS A 240 77.04 98.33 28.28
CA LYS A 240 76.94 99.79 28.14
C LYS A 240 77.27 100.55 29.42
N GLU A 241 76.87 100.04 30.58
CA GLU A 241 77.24 100.59 31.89
C GLU A 241 78.76 100.54 32.09
N ARG A 242 79.38 99.39 31.81
CA ARG A 242 80.85 99.22 31.87
C ARG A 242 81.59 100.12 30.89
N GLU A 243 81.12 100.23 29.65
CA GLU A 243 81.67 101.14 28.64
C GLU A 243 81.59 102.60 29.10
N SER A 244 80.40 103.05 29.52
CA SER A 244 80.16 104.41 30.01
C SER A 244 81.00 104.72 31.24
N ASN A 245 81.11 103.79 32.18
CA ASN A 245 81.95 103.93 33.36
C ASN A 245 83.44 104.01 32.98
N ASN A 246 83.91 103.19 32.03
CA ASN A 246 85.28 103.28 31.51
C ASN A 246 85.55 104.64 30.86
N GLU A 247 84.62 105.16 30.05
CA GLU A 247 84.73 106.51 29.46
C GLU A 247 84.72 107.60 30.54
N LEU A 248 83.87 107.48 31.57
CA LEU A 248 83.85 108.38 32.71
C LEU A 248 85.19 108.37 33.47
N GLN A 249 85.79 107.19 33.70
CA GLN A 249 87.11 107.08 34.33
C GLN A 249 88.21 107.69 33.45
N LYS A 250 88.17 107.50 32.13
CA LYS A 250 89.11 108.15 31.19
C LYS A 250 88.96 109.67 31.21
N ALA A 251 87.74 110.19 31.15
CA ALA A 251 87.45 111.62 31.21
C ALA A 251 87.92 112.22 32.55
N ARG A 252 87.64 111.55 33.67
CA ARG A 252 88.15 111.92 35.00
C ARG A 252 89.67 111.97 35.03
N LYS A 253 90.35 110.94 34.50
CA LYS A 253 91.81 110.89 34.44
C LYS A 253 92.38 112.03 33.57
N LYS A 254 91.79 112.28 32.40
CA LYS A 254 92.21 113.38 31.51
C LYS A 254 91.99 114.75 32.15
N LEU A 255 90.88 114.94 32.86
CA LEU A 255 90.63 116.16 33.62
C LEU A 255 91.70 116.38 34.70
N ILE A 256 92.06 115.32 35.44
CA ILE A 256 93.17 115.37 36.42
C ILE A 256 94.50 115.73 35.73
N GLU A 257 94.81 115.13 34.58
CA GLU A 257 96.01 115.47 33.78
C GLU A 257 96.02 116.94 33.33
N VAL A 258 94.94 117.44 32.71
CA VAL A 258 94.85 118.84 32.25
C VAL A 258 94.97 119.84 33.40
N ILE A 259 94.35 119.52 34.55
CA ILE A 259 94.47 120.32 35.76
C ILE A 259 95.93 120.33 36.26
N ALA A 260 96.64 119.19 36.22
CA ALA A 260 98.06 119.11 36.57
C ALA A 260 98.98 119.85 35.57
N ASP A 261 98.70 119.76 34.27
CA ASP A 261 99.46 120.43 33.22
C ASP A 261 99.28 121.96 33.25
N THR A 262 98.05 122.44 33.44
CA THR A 262 97.78 123.89 33.55
C THR A 262 98.43 124.49 34.80
N ALA A 263 98.50 123.75 35.90
CA ALA A 263 99.28 124.10 37.08
C ALA A 263 100.78 124.23 36.80
N SER A 264 101.29 123.49 35.80
CA SER A 264 102.72 123.47 35.44
C SER A 264 103.10 124.53 34.40
N LEU A 265 102.17 124.94 33.51
CA LEU A 265 102.46 125.82 32.36
C LEU A 265 102.28 127.31 32.65
N HIS A 266 101.37 127.70 33.55
CA HIS A 266 101.12 129.11 33.91
C HIS A 266 101.41 129.32 35.40
N GLY A 267 102.57 129.89 35.72
CA GLY A 267 103.12 130.03 37.07
C GLY A 267 102.34 130.88 38.10
N ASN A 268 101.05 131.14 37.89
CA ASN A 268 100.24 131.99 38.76
C ASN A 268 99.02 131.30 39.41
N ILE A 269 98.74 130.02 39.14
CA ILE A 269 97.68 129.24 39.81
C ILE A 269 98.25 127.93 40.37
N GLY A 270 98.30 127.81 41.69
CA GLY A 270 98.70 126.58 42.39
C GLY A 270 97.54 125.59 42.52
N VAL A 271 97.64 124.43 41.87
CA VAL A 271 96.68 123.34 42.03
C VAL A 271 97.15 122.41 43.14
N LYS A 272 96.29 122.15 44.14
CA LYS A 272 96.57 121.25 45.27
C LYS A 272 95.72 119.98 45.15
N GLN A 273 96.35 118.81 45.14
CA GLN A 273 95.60 117.56 45.16
C GLN A 273 94.97 117.36 46.56
N MET A 274 93.77 116.79 46.60
CA MET A 274 93.14 116.39 47.86
C MET A 274 94.04 115.38 48.58
N GLY A 275 94.54 115.75 49.77
CA GLY A 275 95.48 114.96 50.56
C GLY A 275 96.97 115.30 50.35
N GLN A 276 97.32 116.21 49.43
CA GLN A 276 98.71 116.64 49.23
C GLN A 276 99.17 117.57 50.35
N ILE A 277 100.15 117.12 51.12
CA ILE A 277 100.76 117.86 52.24
C ILE A 277 102.02 118.55 51.73
N ASP A 278 102.11 119.87 51.94
CA ASP A 278 103.34 120.64 51.67
C ASP A 278 104.39 120.25 52.72
N THR A 279 105.53 119.73 52.26
CA THR A 279 106.58 119.17 53.12
C THR A 279 107.61 120.21 53.56
N GLU A 280 107.65 121.41 52.97
CA GLU A 280 108.66 122.44 53.31
C GLU A 280 108.60 122.90 54.78
N PRO A 281 107.42 123.16 55.39
CA PRO A 281 107.34 123.51 56.81
C PRO A 281 107.86 122.40 57.71
N PHE A 282 107.59 121.14 57.35
CA PHE A 282 108.02 119.96 58.11
C PHE A 282 109.54 119.76 58.02
N LEU A 283 110.15 120.02 56.86
CA LEU A 283 111.60 119.99 56.67
C LEU A 283 112.31 121.13 57.44
N LYS A 284 111.73 122.34 57.45
CA LYS A 284 112.25 123.48 58.25
C LYS A 284 112.16 123.22 59.76
N ALA A 285 111.07 122.62 60.24
CA ALA A 285 110.97 122.21 61.63
C ALA A 285 112.07 121.19 61.98
N LEU A 286 112.30 120.18 61.12
CA LEU A 286 113.35 119.19 61.32
C LEU A 286 114.77 119.78 61.35
N THR A 287 115.08 120.77 60.50
CA THR A 287 116.39 121.44 60.53
C THR A 287 116.56 122.34 61.75
N VAL A 288 115.52 123.07 62.16
CA VAL A 288 115.52 123.89 63.40
C VAL A 288 115.71 123.00 64.63
N PHE A 289 114.99 121.88 64.72
CA PHE A 289 115.16 120.88 65.79
C PHE A 289 116.59 120.33 65.82
N ARG A 290 117.23 120.11 64.66
CA ARG A 290 118.61 119.62 64.59
C ARG A 290 119.62 120.67 65.06
N SER A 291 119.44 121.94 64.73
CA SER A 291 120.28 123.04 65.21
C SER A 291 120.08 123.39 66.69
N LEU A 292 118.84 123.33 67.21
CA LEU A 292 118.57 123.51 68.64
C LEU A 292 119.06 122.33 69.49
N ALA A 293 118.97 121.09 68.99
CA ALA A 293 119.53 119.92 69.66
C ALA A 293 121.07 120.00 69.79
N TYR A 294 121.76 120.59 68.81
CA TYR A 294 123.22 120.79 68.87
C TYR A 294 123.63 121.86 69.90
N LEU A 295 122.86 122.96 70.01
CA LEU A 295 123.18 124.06 70.91
C LEU A 295 122.93 123.74 72.40
N VAL A 296 121.97 122.84 72.70
CA VAL A 296 121.70 122.38 74.07
C VAL A 296 122.71 121.32 74.54
N ALA A 297 123.37 120.60 73.62
CA ALA A 297 124.36 119.58 73.96
C ALA A 297 125.75 120.14 74.32
N THR A 298 126.05 121.41 74.03
CA THR A 298 127.35 122.04 74.31
C THR A 298 127.16 123.31 75.15
N GLY A 299 127.01 123.13 76.47
CA GLY A 299 126.80 124.24 77.41
C GLY A 299 127.94 125.27 77.42
N GLY A 300 127.57 126.55 77.35
CA GLY A 300 128.49 127.69 77.49
C GLY A 300 127.76 129.03 77.65
N HIS A 301 128.07 129.73 78.73
CA HIS A 301 127.71 131.11 79.11
C HIS A 301 128.98 131.75 79.70
N PRO A 302 129.13 133.08 79.94
CA PRO A 302 128.70 134.31 79.25
C PRO A 302 129.87 135.29 78.96
N ARG A 303 129.66 136.35 78.16
CA ARG A 303 129.83 137.79 78.53
C ARG A 303 129.86 138.74 77.32
N ASP A 304 129.36 139.94 77.62
CA ASP A 304 129.35 141.23 76.93
C ASP A 304 128.43 141.41 75.70
#